data_AF-A0A2D5WIG7-F1
#
_entry.id   AF-A0A2D5WIG7-F1
#
_cell.length_a   1.000
_cell.length_b   1.000
_cell.length_c   1.000
_cell.angle_alpha   90.00
_cell.angle_beta   90.00
_cell.angle_gamma   90.00
#
_symmetry.space_group_name_H-M   'P 1'
#
loop_
_entity.id
_entity.type
_entity.pdbx_description
1 polymer ?
#
loop_
_entity_poly.entity_id
_entity_poly.type
_entity_poly.pdbx_seq_one_letter_code
_entity_poly.pdbx_strand_id
1 'polypeptide(L)'
;MLIVVAVFWAMPRVDFRVDSSAVVVEWMGFALRRIPLSDINRVSKRLKGKPEVWRNTLNGNHRMLVLYRKSGRRPVVITPHNRYVFRNQLEANLKRTASPAV
;
A
#
# COMPACT_ATOMS: atom_id res chain seq x y z
N MET A 1 4.86 -25.03 -22.00
CA MET A 1 4.18 -24.88 -20.67
C MET A 1 5.08 -24.36 -19.55
N LEU A 2 6.35 -24.78 -19.44
CA LEU A 2 7.29 -24.31 -18.39
C LEU A 2 7.47 -22.79 -18.31
N ILE A 3 7.52 -22.10 -19.46
CA ILE A 3 7.66 -20.62 -19.50
C ILE A 3 6.44 -19.92 -18.89
N VAL A 4 5.23 -20.44 -19.13
CA VAL A 4 4.00 -19.88 -18.55
C VAL A 4 3.98 -20.08 -17.03
N VAL A 5 4.40 -21.27 -16.55
CA VAL A 5 4.51 -21.55 -15.12
C VAL A 5 5.59 -20.67 -14.47
N ALA A 6 6.75 -20.49 -15.10
CA ALA A 6 7.81 -19.63 -14.59
C ALA A 6 7.39 -18.15 -14.52
N VAL A 7 6.68 -17.65 -15.53
CA VAL A 7 6.13 -16.28 -15.55
C VAL A 7 5.01 -16.11 -14.51
N PHE A 8 4.19 -17.14 -14.27
CA PHE A 8 3.20 -17.14 -13.19
C PHE A 8 3.82 -17.27 -11.79
N TRP A 9 4.91 -18.02 -11.63
CA TRP A 9 5.63 -18.16 -10.36
C TRP A 9 6.47 -16.92 -10.02
N ALA A 10 6.91 -16.20 -11.05
CA ALA A 10 7.51 -14.88 -10.97
C ALA A 10 6.46 -13.75 -10.88
N MET A 11 5.17 -14.05 -10.70
CA MET A 11 4.18 -13.02 -10.38
C MET A 11 4.71 -12.20 -9.20
N PRO A 12 4.70 -10.87 -9.31
CA PRO A 12 5.40 -10.03 -8.37
C PRO A 12 4.76 -10.18 -7.00
N ARG A 13 5.47 -10.84 -6.07
CA ARG A 13 5.11 -10.99 -4.66
C ARG A 13 5.31 -9.63 -3.96
N VAL A 14 4.51 -8.66 -4.37
CA VAL A 14 4.49 -7.33 -3.75
C VAL A 14 3.75 -7.47 -2.42
N ASP A 15 4.47 -7.33 -1.33
CA ASP A 15 3.89 -7.28 -0.01
C ASP A 15 3.76 -5.84 0.48
N PHE A 16 2.90 -5.62 1.47
CA PHE A 16 2.63 -4.32 2.04
C PHE A 16 2.68 -4.42 3.55
N ARG A 17 3.59 -3.66 4.15
CA ARG A 17 3.72 -3.57 5.60
C ARG A 17 3.45 -2.15 6.08
N VAL A 18 2.73 -2.03 7.18
CA VAL A 18 2.62 -0.77 7.91
C VAL A 18 3.69 -0.78 9.00
N ASP A 19 4.69 0.06 8.85
CA ASP A 19 5.69 0.32 9.88
C ASP A 19 5.22 1.47 10.78
N SER A 20 5.97 1.74 11.85
CA SER A 20 5.77 2.81 12.81
C SER A 20 5.74 4.22 12.19
N SER A 21 6.46 4.43 11.08
CA SER A 21 6.64 5.75 10.45
C SER A 21 6.26 5.79 8.97
N ALA A 22 6.12 4.64 8.31
CA ALA A 22 5.83 4.58 6.88
C ALA A 22 5.04 3.33 6.48
N VAL A 23 4.26 3.44 5.40
CA VAL A 23 3.80 2.29 4.63
C VAL A 23 4.94 1.85 3.71
N VAL A 24 5.36 0.59 3.85
CA VAL A 24 6.43 0.00 3.05
C VAL A 24 5.82 -0.94 2.02
N VAL A 25 6.14 -0.70 0.76
CA VAL A 25 5.90 -1.64 -0.33
C VAL A 25 7.15 -2.50 -0.46
N GLU A 26 6.99 -3.78 -0.20
CA GLU A 26 8.06 -4.77 -0.26
C GLU A 26 7.90 -5.63 -1.50
N TRP A 27 9.00 -6.12 -2.06
CA TRP A 27 9.01 -7.12 -3.10
C TRP A 27 10.04 -8.18 -2.74
N MET A 28 9.58 -9.42 -2.55
CA MET A 28 10.44 -10.53 -2.08
C MET A 28 11.28 -10.18 -0.83
N GLY A 29 10.72 -9.39 0.10
CA GLY A 29 11.41 -8.94 1.32
C GLY A 29 12.27 -7.68 1.17
N PHE A 30 12.45 -7.15 -0.03
CA PHE A 30 13.15 -5.88 -0.26
C PHE A 30 12.18 -4.71 -0.25
N ALA A 31 12.47 -3.67 0.53
CA ALA A 31 11.67 -2.45 0.58
C ALA A 31 11.88 -1.61 -0.69
N LEU A 32 10.98 -1.74 -1.67
CA LEU A 32 11.02 -0.97 -2.92
C LEU A 32 10.61 0.49 -2.72
N ARG A 33 9.61 0.73 -1.87
CA ARG A 33 9.02 2.05 -1.69
C ARG A 33 8.60 2.26 -0.26
N ARG A 34 8.94 3.43 0.28
CA ARG A 34 8.47 3.91 1.59
C ARG A 34 7.60 5.14 1.40
N ILE A 35 6.40 5.10 1.98
CA ILE A 35 5.41 6.19 1.95
C ILE A 35 5.25 6.65 3.39
N PRO A 36 5.81 7.81 3.78
CA PRO A 36 5.73 8.30 5.15
C PRO A 36 4.28 8.44 5.61
N LEU A 37 3.97 7.97 6.82
CA LEU A 37 2.64 8.14 7.43
C LEU A 37 2.28 9.62 7.58
N SER A 38 3.27 10.47 7.86
CA SER A 38 3.11 11.92 7.93
C SER A 38 2.57 12.52 6.63
N ASP A 39 2.95 11.96 5.48
CA ASP A 39 2.49 12.38 4.15
C ASP A 39 1.13 11.77 3.78
N ILE A 40 0.58 10.82 4.54
CA ILE A 40 -0.74 10.26 4.25
C ILE A 40 -1.82 11.17 4.84
N ASN A 41 -2.69 11.68 3.96
CA ASN A 41 -3.83 12.52 4.33
C ASN A 41 -5.07 11.69 4.65
N ARG A 42 -5.45 10.81 3.71
CA ARG A 42 -6.65 9.97 3.84
C ARG A 42 -6.48 8.66 3.08
N VAL A 43 -7.22 7.66 3.53
CA VAL A 43 -7.33 6.35 2.89
C VAL A 43 -8.73 6.22 2.29
N SER A 44 -8.84 5.76 1.04
CA SER A 44 -10.13 5.53 0.38
C SER A 44 -10.13 4.22 -0.39
N LYS A 45 -11.33 3.73 -0.72
CA LYS A 45 -11.53 2.60 -1.64
C LYS A 45 -11.66 3.05 -3.09
N ARG A 46 -11.89 4.35 -3.33
CA ARG A 46 -12.12 4.92 -4.65
C ARG A 46 -10.97 5.84 -5.05
N LEU A 47 -10.48 5.62 -6.26
CA LEU A 47 -9.46 6.44 -6.87
C LEU A 47 -10.10 7.70 -7.47
N LYS A 48 -9.46 8.84 -7.23
CA LYS A 48 -9.70 10.11 -7.92
C LYS A 48 -8.37 10.62 -8.46
N GLY A 49 -8.31 10.91 -9.76
CA GLY A 49 -7.09 11.38 -10.44
C GLY A 49 -6.12 10.26 -10.83
N LYS A 50 -4.89 10.64 -11.22
CA LYS A 50 -3.85 9.73 -11.72
C LYS A 50 -3.00 9.19 -10.56
N PRO A 51 -3.03 7.87 -10.28
CA PRO A 51 -2.27 7.30 -9.17
C PRO A 51 -0.90 6.76 -9.58
N GLU A 52 -0.08 6.55 -8.56
CA GLU A 52 1.04 5.60 -8.54
C GLU A 52 0.47 4.22 -8.16
N VAL A 53 0.61 3.20 -9.01
CA VAL A 53 -0.08 1.91 -8.84
C VAL A 53 0.89 0.82 -8.41
N TRP A 54 0.61 0.20 -7.26
CA TRP A 54 1.32 -0.96 -6.71
C TRP A 54 0.31 -2.09 -6.50
N ARG A 55 0.32 -3.10 -7.39
CA ARG A 55 -0.62 -4.22 -7.35
C ARG A 55 0.12 -5.53 -7.13
N ASN A 56 -0.42 -6.37 -6.27
CA ASN A 56 0.02 -7.75 -6.04
C ASN A 56 -0.91 -8.77 -6.75
N THR A 57 -1.93 -8.29 -7.45
CA THR A 57 -2.89 -9.17 -8.14
C THR A 57 -3.46 -8.50 -9.38
N LEU A 58 -3.78 -9.31 -10.38
CA LEU A 58 -4.46 -8.91 -11.61
C LEU A 58 -5.92 -8.48 -11.34
N ASN A 59 -6.61 -9.16 -10.42
CA ASN A 59 -7.98 -8.84 -10.00
C ASN A 59 -7.99 -8.16 -8.62
N GLY A 60 -7.46 -6.95 -8.56
CA GLY A 60 -7.27 -6.21 -7.32
C GLY A 60 -8.40 -5.25 -6.93
N ASN A 61 -9.48 -5.16 -7.71
CA ASN A 61 -10.47 -4.09 -7.55
C ASN A 61 -11.15 -4.12 -6.17
N HIS A 62 -11.43 -5.31 -5.63
CA HIS A 62 -11.98 -5.46 -4.27
C HIS A 62 -10.93 -5.26 -3.18
N ARG A 63 -9.64 -5.49 -3.45
CA ARG A 63 -8.55 -5.30 -2.48
C ARG A 63 -7.93 -3.90 -2.54
N MET A 64 -8.42 -3.06 -3.44
CA MET A 64 -7.85 -1.74 -3.71
C MET A 64 -8.01 -0.81 -2.50
N LEU A 65 -6.89 -0.20 -2.11
CA LEU A 65 -6.83 0.92 -1.20
C LEU A 65 -6.03 2.05 -1.84
N VAL A 66 -6.52 3.27 -1.65
CA VAL A 66 -5.96 4.49 -2.22
C VAL A 66 -5.48 5.37 -1.08
N LEU A 67 -4.19 5.62 -1.03
CA LEU A 67 -3.52 6.51 -0.09
C LEU A 67 -3.39 7.89 -0.76
N TYR A 68 -4.17 8.86 -0.29
CA TYR A 68 -4.02 10.25 -0.73
C TYR A 68 -2.93 10.92 0.08
N ARG A 69 -2.05 11.66 -0.60
CA ARG A 69 -0.91 12.32 0.02
C ARG A 69 -1.18 13.78 0.35
N LYS A 70 -0.56 14.29 1.42
CA LYS A 70 -0.62 15.69 1.85
C LYS A 70 0.27 16.57 0.98
N SER A 71 1.41 16.05 0.54
CA SER A 71 2.40 16.73 -0.32
C SER A 71 1.91 17.12 -1.73
N GLY A 72 0.63 16.91 -2.06
CA GLY A 72 0.09 17.14 -3.41
C GLY A 72 0.58 16.14 -4.46
N ARG A 73 1.43 15.19 -4.07
CA ARG A 73 1.92 14.12 -4.96
C ARG A 73 0.77 13.14 -5.31
N ARG A 74 0.95 12.41 -6.41
CA ARG A 74 -0.03 11.44 -6.94
C ARG A 74 -0.53 10.48 -5.84
N PRO A 75 -1.83 10.18 -5.75
CA PRO A 75 -2.33 9.16 -4.84
C PRO A 75 -1.65 7.82 -5.10
N VAL A 76 -1.42 7.02 -4.06
CA VAL A 76 -0.84 5.69 -4.20
C VAL A 76 -1.94 4.65 -4.09
N VAL A 77 -2.08 3.81 -5.11
CA VAL A 77 -2.98 2.66 -5.11
C VAL A 77 -2.19 1.43 -4.69
N ILE A 78 -2.65 0.77 -3.63
CA ILE A 78 -2.11 -0.49 -3.14
C ILE A 78 -3.20 -1.56 -3.13
N THR A 79 -2.82 -2.83 -3.23
CA THR A 79 -3.74 -3.97 -3.12
C THR A 79 -3.24 -4.96 -2.07
N PRO A 80 -3.32 -4.63 -0.77
CA PRO A 80 -2.89 -5.54 0.28
C PRO A 80 -3.72 -6.82 0.28
N HIS A 81 -3.12 -7.92 0.71
CA HIS A 81 -3.77 -9.23 0.72
C HIS A 81 -5.03 -9.21 1.61
N ASN A 82 -4.91 -8.65 2.82
CA ASN A 82 -6.02 -8.42 3.73
C ASN A 82 -6.29 -6.92 3.92
N ARG A 83 -7.20 -6.38 3.11
CA ARG A 83 -7.54 -4.95 3.08
C ARG A 83 -7.99 -4.38 4.43
N TYR A 84 -8.71 -5.18 5.22
CA TYR A 84 -9.32 -4.72 6.47
C TYR A 84 -8.29 -4.65 7.58
N VAL A 85 -7.49 -5.71 7.74
CA VAL A 85 -6.39 -5.75 8.70
C VAL A 85 -5.39 -4.65 8.39
N PHE A 86 -4.98 -4.52 7.13
CA PHE A 86 -4.05 -3.48 6.70
C PHE A 86 -4.58 -2.08 6.98
N ARG A 87 -5.86 -1.82 6.65
CA ARG A 87 -6.50 -0.53 6.91
C ARG A 87 -6.54 -0.21 8.41
N ASN A 88 -6.92 -1.18 9.25
CA ASN A 88 -6.98 -0.99 10.69
C ASN A 88 -5.60 -0.70 11.29
N GLN A 89 -4.57 -1.42 10.85
CA GLN A 89 -3.18 -1.17 11.26
C GLN A 89 -2.73 0.24 10.82
N LEU A 90 -3.06 0.64 9.59
CA LEU A 90 -2.72 1.97 9.08
C LEU A 90 -3.41 3.07 9.87
N GLU A 91 -4.71 2.95 10.12
CA GLU A 91 -5.48 3.92 10.92
C GLU A 91 -4.96 4.00 12.37
N ALA A 92 -4.60 2.87 12.98
CA ALA A 92 -4.00 2.85 14.32
C ALA A 92 -2.65 3.56 14.37
N ASN A 93 -1.76 3.33 13.39
CA ASN A 93 -0.46 4.00 13.34
C ASN A 93 -0.60 5.50 13.01
N LEU A 94 -1.52 5.89 12.12
CA LEU A 94 -1.81 7.29 11.84
C LEU A 94 -2.29 8.04 13.08
N LYS A 95 -3.17 7.42 13.90
CA LYS A 95 -3.61 7.98 15.18
C LYS A 95 -2.45 8.15 16.15
N ARG A 96 -1.57 7.14 16.26
CA ARG A 96 -0.37 7.21 17.10
C ARG A 96 0.58 8.33 16.67
N THR A 97 0.80 8.53 15.37
CA THR A 97 1.64 9.64 14.87
C THR A 97 0.97 11.01 15.07
N ALA A 98 -0.36 11.08 15.06
CA ALA A 98 -1.10 12.33 15.24
C ALA A 98 -1.23 12.76 16.72
N SER A 99 -1.16 11.82 17.67
CA SER A 99 -0.97 12.11 19.10
C SER A 99 0.52 12.05 19.42
N PRO A 100 1.28 13.16 19.36
CA PRO A 100 2.57 13.18 20.02
C PRO A 100 2.33 12.84 21.50
N ALA A 101 3.16 11.95 22.05
CA ALA A 101 3.16 11.65 23.48
C ALA A 101 3.22 12.97 24.25
N VAL A 102 2.18 13.23 25.02
CA VAL A 102 2.13 14.31 26.03
C VAL A 102 3.07 13.94 27.15
#